data_AF-A0A534P863-F1
#
_entry.id   AF-A0A534P863-F1
#
_cell.length_a   1.000
_cell.length_b   1.000
_cell.length_c   1.000
_cell.angle_alpha   90.00
_cell.angle_beta   90.00
_cell.angle_gamma   90.00
#
_symmetry.space_group_name_H-M   'P 1'
#
loop_
_entity.id
_entity.type
_entity.pdbx_description
1 polymer ?
#
loop_
_entity_poly.entity_id
_entity_poly.type
_entity_poly.pdbx_seq_one_letter_code
_entity_poly.pdbx_strand_id
1 'polypeptide(L)'
;MQRVRRMFDLDADPAAIARSLSRSEALADSIRERPGLRIPGAWDPFEAMVRAIVGQQISVAAATTLCARLVERFGQPLQGIAGLTRAFPTPEALANADLSVAGLTRPRARNLAAVAARVAREPDLLAPGRSLEEIVERLCALPGIGPWTAQYVAMRGFHEPDAFPATDLGLLRAMTGSSP
;
A
#
# COMPACT_ATOMS: atom_id res chain seq x y z
N MET A 1 0.81 -20.42 -2.29
CA MET A 1 -0.64 -20.17 -2.42
C MET A 1 -1.17 -19.08 -1.48
N GLN A 2 -0.87 -19.12 -0.17
CA GLN A 2 -1.47 -18.18 0.80
C GLN A 2 -1.21 -16.68 0.51
N ARG A 3 -0.01 -16.30 0.05
CA ARG A 3 0.29 -14.90 -0.33
C ARG A 3 -0.57 -14.41 -1.51
N VAL A 4 -0.74 -15.23 -2.53
CA VAL A 4 -1.58 -14.91 -3.69
C VAL A 4 -3.03 -14.72 -3.27
N ARG A 5 -3.55 -15.58 -2.37
CA ARG A 5 -4.90 -15.42 -1.82
C ARG A 5 -5.07 -14.08 -1.09
N ARG A 6 -4.11 -13.71 -0.24
CA ARG A 6 -4.13 -12.42 0.46
C ARG A 6 -4.03 -11.22 -0.50
N MET A 7 -3.16 -11.29 -1.50
CA MET A 7 -3.00 -10.24 -2.52
C MET A 7 -4.33 -9.91 -3.22
N PHE A 8 -5.15 -10.94 -3.49
CA PHE A 8 -6.47 -10.79 -4.10
C PHE A 8 -7.63 -10.78 -3.09
N ASP A 9 -7.33 -10.69 -1.79
CA ASP A 9 -8.33 -10.64 -0.71
C ASP A 9 -9.31 -11.82 -0.77
N LEU A 10 -8.85 -13.03 -1.12
CA LEU A 10 -9.72 -14.19 -1.39
C LEU A 10 -10.28 -14.86 -0.12
N ASP A 11 -9.81 -14.45 1.05
CA ASP A 11 -10.27 -14.99 2.33
C ASP A 11 -11.44 -14.18 2.92
N ALA A 12 -11.68 -12.95 2.43
CA ALA A 12 -12.87 -12.18 2.79
C ALA A 12 -14.14 -12.78 2.15
N ASP A 13 -15.26 -12.69 2.86
CA ASP A 13 -16.61 -12.97 2.35
C ASP A 13 -17.33 -11.64 2.01
N PRO A 14 -17.34 -11.20 0.73
CA PRO A 14 -17.95 -9.94 0.35
C PRO A 14 -19.46 -9.93 0.56
N ALA A 15 -20.11 -11.10 0.54
CA ALA A 15 -21.55 -11.19 0.76
C ALA A 15 -21.89 -10.97 2.24
N ALA A 16 -21.09 -11.52 3.16
CA ALA A 16 -21.23 -11.23 4.58
C ALA A 16 -20.96 -9.76 4.90
N ILE A 17 -19.89 -9.19 4.34
CA ILE A 17 -19.54 -7.77 4.50
C ILE A 17 -20.68 -6.89 3.98
N ALA A 18 -21.19 -7.15 2.76
CA ALA A 18 -22.29 -6.40 2.19
C ALA A 18 -23.55 -6.47 3.08
N ARG A 19 -23.94 -7.66 3.55
CA ARG A 19 -25.09 -7.83 4.46
C ARG A 19 -24.94 -7.02 5.76
N SER A 20 -23.72 -6.89 6.28
CA SER A 20 -23.44 -6.11 7.48
C SER A 20 -23.51 -4.61 7.20
N LEU A 21 -22.73 -4.13 6.22
CA LEU A 21 -22.57 -2.71 5.92
C LEU A 21 -23.81 -2.07 5.29
N SER A 22 -24.62 -2.82 4.55
CA SER A 22 -25.90 -2.32 3.99
C SER A 22 -26.94 -1.97 5.05
N ARG A 23 -26.72 -2.30 6.33
CA ARG A 23 -27.55 -1.83 7.44
C ARG A 23 -27.34 -0.34 7.75
N SER A 24 -26.21 0.23 7.34
CA SER A 24 -25.94 1.66 7.46
C SER A 24 -26.52 2.37 6.24
N GLU A 25 -27.44 3.30 6.48
CA GLU A 25 -28.06 4.12 5.44
C GLU A 25 -27.00 4.87 4.61
N ALA A 26 -25.96 5.38 5.27
CA ALA A 26 -24.84 6.10 4.64
C ALA A 26 -24.01 5.23 3.67
N LEU A 27 -24.04 3.90 3.81
CA LEU A 27 -23.24 2.97 3.00
C LEU A 27 -24.10 2.12 2.04
N ALA A 28 -25.40 2.04 2.27
CA ALA A 28 -26.29 1.10 1.57
C ALA A 28 -26.22 1.24 0.04
N ASP A 29 -26.21 2.47 -0.48
CA ASP A 29 -26.17 2.75 -1.91
C ASP A 29 -24.82 2.38 -2.52
N SER A 30 -23.73 2.79 -1.86
CA SER A 30 -22.36 2.47 -2.28
C SER A 30 -22.10 0.96 -2.37
N ILE A 31 -22.68 0.18 -1.45
CA ILE A 31 -22.59 -1.29 -1.46
C ILE A 31 -23.40 -1.89 -2.62
N ARG A 32 -24.61 -1.41 -2.89
CA ARG A 32 -25.43 -1.91 -4.01
C ARG A 32 -24.80 -1.64 -5.37
N GLU A 33 -24.14 -0.50 -5.53
CA GLU A 33 -23.46 -0.13 -6.78
C GLU A 33 -22.20 -0.97 -7.07
N ARG A 34 -21.59 -1.58 -6.04
CA ARG A 34 -20.29 -2.25 -6.15
C ARG A 34 -20.32 -3.66 -5.51
N PRO A 35 -21.18 -4.57 -6.00
CA PRO A 35 -21.29 -5.91 -5.45
C PRO A 35 -19.95 -6.66 -5.59
N GLY A 36 -19.53 -7.33 -4.53
CA GLY A 36 -18.29 -8.14 -4.55
C GLY A 36 -16.99 -7.34 -4.51
N LEU A 37 -17.04 -6.03 -4.18
CA LEU A 37 -15.85 -5.22 -4.00
C LEU A 37 -14.90 -5.85 -2.96
N ARG A 38 -13.62 -5.88 -3.31
CA ARG A 38 -12.53 -6.42 -2.48
C ARG A 38 -11.45 -5.37 -2.28
N ILE A 39 -10.53 -5.65 -1.37
CA ILE A 39 -9.38 -4.78 -1.08
C ILE A 39 -8.08 -5.51 -1.51
N PRO A 40 -7.72 -5.55 -2.81
CA PRO A 40 -6.46 -6.13 -3.24
C PRO A 40 -5.26 -5.49 -2.53
N GLY A 41 -4.37 -6.31 -1.99
CA GLY A 41 -3.15 -5.84 -1.33
C GLY A 41 -1.93 -5.81 -2.25
N ALA A 42 -0.80 -5.47 -1.66
CA ALA A 42 0.52 -5.66 -2.27
C ALA A 42 1.03 -7.09 -2.04
N TRP A 43 2.16 -7.44 -2.64
CA TRP A 43 2.80 -8.74 -2.41
C TRP A 43 3.32 -8.89 -0.96
N ASP A 44 3.82 -7.79 -0.40
CA ASP A 44 4.31 -7.70 0.97
C ASP A 44 4.14 -6.26 1.52
N PRO A 45 4.33 -6.05 2.84
CA PRO A 45 4.21 -4.72 3.44
C PRO A 45 5.22 -3.69 2.91
N PHE A 46 6.39 -4.12 2.43
CA PHE A 46 7.39 -3.21 1.91
C PHE A 46 6.92 -2.61 0.58
N GLU A 47 6.42 -3.42 -0.33
CA GLU A 47 5.83 -2.94 -1.58
C GLU A 47 4.67 -1.97 -1.32
N ALA A 48 3.77 -2.28 -0.37
CA ALA A 48 2.69 -1.38 0.01
C ALA A 48 3.21 -0.02 0.50
N MET A 49 4.26 -0.02 1.33
CA MET A 49 4.89 1.19 1.85
C MET A 49 5.59 2.01 0.76
N VAL A 50 6.30 1.36 -0.17
CA VAL A 50 6.91 2.04 -1.32
C VAL A 50 5.82 2.71 -2.17
N ARG A 51 4.74 2.00 -2.48
CA ARG A 51 3.60 2.54 -3.24
C ARG A 51 2.95 3.73 -2.54
N ALA A 52 2.79 3.65 -1.22
CA ALA A 52 2.22 4.73 -0.42
C ALA A 52 3.10 5.99 -0.47
N ILE A 53 4.40 5.87 -0.19
CA ILE A 53 5.37 6.99 -0.24
C ILE A 53 5.43 7.60 -1.65
N VAL A 54 5.48 6.76 -2.68
CA VAL A 54 5.54 7.20 -4.08
C VAL A 54 4.27 7.95 -4.48
N GLY A 55 3.11 7.47 -4.02
CA GLY A 55 1.79 8.02 -4.34
C GLY A 55 1.38 9.27 -3.54
N GLN A 56 2.16 9.69 -2.55
CA GLN A 56 1.84 10.89 -1.76
C GLN A 56 1.65 12.13 -2.64
N GLN A 57 0.49 12.78 -2.51
CA GLN A 57 0.13 14.06 -3.15
C GLN A 57 0.12 14.04 -4.69
N ILE A 58 -0.03 12.87 -5.32
CA ILE A 58 -0.13 12.74 -6.78
C ILE A 58 -1.30 11.84 -7.18
N SER A 59 -1.65 11.83 -8.47
CA SER A 59 -2.67 10.92 -8.98
C SER A 59 -2.21 9.46 -8.96
N VAL A 60 -3.18 8.53 -8.90
CA VAL A 60 -2.92 7.09 -8.98
C VAL A 60 -2.17 6.72 -10.28
N ALA A 61 -2.51 7.36 -11.40
CA ALA A 61 -1.84 7.13 -12.68
C ALA A 61 -0.36 7.55 -12.65
N ALA A 62 -0.06 8.71 -12.06
CA ALA A 62 1.32 9.17 -11.88
C ALA A 62 2.10 8.25 -10.92
N ALA A 63 1.49 7.86 -9.80
CA ALA A 63 2.09 6.93 -8.84
C ALA A 63 2.41 5.58 -9.48
N THR A 64 1.49 5.05 -10.28
CA THR A 64 1.66 3.79 -11.03
C THR A 64 2.83 3.88 -12.00
N THR A 65 2.93 4.99 -12.73
CA THR A 65 4.06 5.25 -13.66
C THR A 65 5.40 5.29 -12.93
N LEU A 66 5.47 6.00 -11.79
CA LEU A 66 6.69 6.08 -10.99
C LEU A 66 7.08 4.72 -10.39
N CYS A 67 6.11 3.95 -9.90
CA CYS A 67 6.37 2.59 -9.41
C CYS A 67 6.89 1.67 -10.53
N ALA A 68 6.32 1.74 -11.74
CA ALA A 68 6.81 0.97 -12.88
C ALA A 68 8.28 1.30 -13.21
N ARG A 69 8.66 2.58 -13.18
CA ARG A 69 10.05 3.02 -13.38
C ARG A 69 10.99 2.54 -12.28
N LEU A 70 10.53 2.51 -11.02
CA LEU A 70 11.32 1.92 -9.93
C LEU A 70 11.58 0.43 -10.17
N VAL A 71 10.57 -0.34 -10.57
CA VAL A 71 10.72 -1.76 -10.92
C VAL A 71 11.65 -1.94 -12.12
N GLU A 72 11.50 -1.13 -13.16
CA GLU A 72 12.35 -1.19 -14.37
C GLU A 72 13.83 -0.95 -14.05
N ARG A 73 14.12 0.03 -13.19
CA ARG A 73 15.49 0.45 -12.86
C ARG A 73 16.14 -0.39 -11.76
N PHE A 74 15.37 -0.77 -10.74
CA PHE A 74 15.90 -1.34 -9.48
C PHE A 74 15.28 -2.70 -9.13
N GLY A 75 14.34 -3.20 -9.93
CA GLY A 75 13.73 -4.50 -9.72
C GLY A 75 14.70 -5.65 -9.99
N GLN A 76 14.57 -6.72 -9.23
CA GLN A 76 15.43 -7.90 -9.39
C GLN A 76 15.13 -8.58 -10.74
N PRO A 77 16.14 -8.85 -11.59
CA PRO A 77 15.91 -9.55 -12.85
C PRO A 77 15.26 -10.92 -12.63
N LEU A 78 14.25 -11.23 -13.44
CA LEU A 78 13.60 -12.53 -13.50
C LEU A 78 13.82 -13.14 -14.88
N GLN A 79 13.96 -14.47 -14.92
CA GLN A 79 14.05 -15.26 -16.14
C GLN A 79 13.00 -16.37 -16.12
N GLY A 80 12.62 -16.86 -17.30
CA GLY A 80 11.76 -18.03 -17.43
C GLY A 80 10.25 -17.78 -17.40
N ILE A 81 9.81 -16.52 -17.34
CA ILE A 81 8.38 -16.16 -17.45
C ILE A 81 8.21 -15.10 -18.54
N ALA A 82 7.52 -15.44 -19.63
CA ALA A 82 7.30 -14.53 -20.75
C ALA A 82 6.55 -13.27 -20.28
N GLY A 83 7.09 -12.09 -20.62
CA GLY A 83 6.50 -10.80 -20.27
C GLY A 83 6.79 -10.32 -18.84
N LEU A 84 7.35 -11.15 -17.96
CA LEU A 84 7.75 -10.75 -16.60
C LEU A 84 9.28 -10.75 -16.49
N THR A 85 9.86 -9.56 -16.58
CA THR A 85 11.33 -9.40 -16.64
C THR A 85 11.96 -9.05 -15.30
N ARG A 86 11.17 -8.53 -14.34
CA ARG A 86 11.67 -8.09 -13.04
C ARG A 86 10.66 -8.31 -11.92
N ALA A 87 11.16 -8.67 -10.74
CA ALA A 87 10.43 -8.59 -9.48
C ALA A 87 10.53 -7.17 -8.91
N PHE A 88 9.69 -6.88 -7.91
CA PHE A 88 9.75 -5.63 -7.17
C PHE A 88 11.13 -5.43 -6.50
N PRO A 89 11.65 -4.19 -6.40
CA PRO A 89 12.94 -3.92 -5.74
C PRO A 89 12.95 -4.33 -4.26
N THR A 90 14.10 -4.80 -3.77
CA THR A 90 14.28 -5.07 -2.33
C THR A 90 14.56 -3.78 -1.55
N PRO A 91 14.41 -3.79 -0.21
CA PRO A 91 14.85 -2.68 0.64
C PRO A 91 16.31 -2.26 0.39
N GLU A 92 17.22 -3.23 0.26
CA GLU A 92 18.65 -2.97 0.03
C GLU A 92 18.90 -2.30 -1.32
N ALA A 93 18.16 -2.72 -2.35
CA ALA A 93 18.28 -2.15 -3.69
C ALA A 93 17.85 -0.67 -3.70
N LEU A 94 16.76 -0.32 -3.01
CA LEU A 94 16.28 1.06 -2.94
C LEU A 94 17.08 1.94 -1.98
N ALA A 95 17.63 1.36 -0.90
CA ALA A 95 18.44 2.07 0.09
C ALA A 95 19.74 2.66 -0.52
N ASN A 96 20.34 1.95 -1.47
CA ASN A 96 21.64 2.29 -2.05
C ASN A 96 21.54 2.94 -3.44
N ALA A 97 20.33 3.20 -3.93
CA ALA A 97 20.10 3.70 -5.29
C ALA A 97 19.90 5.21 -5.34
N ASP A 98 20.26 5.83 -6.48
CA ASP A 98 19.79 7.17 -6.82
C ASP A 98 18.36 7.08 -7.36
N LEU A 99 17.37 7.22 -6.48
CA LEU A 99 15.95 7.10 -6.84
C LEU A 99 15.44 8.28 -7.68
N SER A 100 16.22 9.35 -7.86
CA SER A 100 15.82 10.49 -8.70
C SER A 100 15.74 10.12 -10.18
N VAL A 101 16.51 9.12 -10.63
CA VAL A 101 16.50 8.61 -12.01
C VAL A 101 15.17 7.92 -12.39
N ALA A 102 14.35 7.56 -11.39
CA ALA A 102 13.00 7.05 -11.60
C ALA A 102 11.95 8.17 -11.74
N GLY A 103 12.36 9.44 -11.66
CA GLY A 103 11.48 10.61 -11.73
C GLY A 103 10.86 11.02 -10.39
N LEU A 104 11.39 10.52 -9.27
CA LEU A 104 10.99 10.99 -7.94
C LEU A 104 11.57 12.37 -7.66
N THR A 105 10.80 13.21 -6.96
CA THR A 105 11.33 14.48 -6.42
C THR A 105 12.43 14.19 -5.40
N ARG A 106 13.40 15.10 -5.24
CA ARG A 106 14.50 14.92 -4.28
C ARG A 106 14.02 14.61 -2.86
N PRO A 107 12.99 15.29 -2.29
CA PRO A 107 12.50 14.98 -0.95
C PRO A 107 11.93 13.55 -0.85
N ARG A 108 11.17 13.12 -1.86
CA ARG A 108 10.54 11.80 -1.90
C ARG A 108 11.58 10.69 -2.10
N ALA A 109 12.54 10.90 -3.00
CA ALA A 109 13.67 9.99 -3.20
C ALA A 109 14.46 9.78 -1.90
N ARG A 110 14.81 10.88 -1.21
CA ARG A 110 15.53 10.82 0.08
C ARG A 110 14.71 10.09 1.16
N ASN A 111 13.41 10.38 1.26
CA ASN A 111 12.53 9.72 2.23
C ASN A 111 12.44 8.21 1.96
N LEU A 112 12.17 7.83 0.71
CA LEU A 112 12.06 6.43 0.32
C LEU A 112 13.36 5.64 0.56
N ALA A 113 14.51 6.21 0.19
CA ALA A 113 15.81 5.58 0.44
C ALA A 113 16.08 5.40 1.94
N ALA A 114 15.74 6.39 2.78
CA ALA A 114 15.90 6.32 4.23
C ALA A 114 15.00 5.24 4.86
N VAL A 115 13.73 5.16 4.43
CA VAL A 115 12.80 4.12 4.88
C VAL A 115 13.29 2.73 4.43
N ALA A 116 13.73 2.59 3.18
CA ALA A 116 14.27 1.35 2.65
C ALA A 116 15.51 0.88 3.42
N ALA A 117 16.44 1.79 3.73
CA ALA A 117 17.62 1.50 4.56
C ALA A 117 17.23 1.05 5.98
N ARG A 118 16.19 1.66 6.55
CA ARG A 118 15.69 1.32 7.89
C ARG A 118 15.05 -0.07 7.93
N VAL A 119 14.32 -0.45 6.88
CA VAL A 119 13.73 -1.79 6.71
C VAL A 119 14.80 -2.85 6.45
N ALA A 120 15.79 -2.56 5.59
CA ALA A 120 16.90 -3.46 5.31
C ALA A 120 17.71 -3.81 6.57
N ARG A 121 17.93 -2.82 7.44
CA ARG A 121 18.68 -3.01 8.71
C ARG A 121 17.86 -3.73 9.78
N GLU A 122 16.54 -3.59 9.76
CA GLU A 122 15.64 -4.16 10.78
C GLU A 122 14.42 -4.80 10.11
N PRO A 123 14.56 -6.00 9.51
CA PRO A 123 13.49 -6.67 8.76
C PRO A 123 12.24 -6.95 9.60
N ASP A 124 12.41 -7.15 10.90
CA ASP A 124 11.31 -7.36 11.84
C ASP A 124 10.33 -6.19 11.88
N LEU A 125 10.73 -4.98 11.43
CA LEU A 125 9.85 -3.81 11.29
C LEU A 125 8.57 -4.14 10.52
N LEU A 126 8.65 -5.07 9.55
CA LEU A 126 7.53 -5.50 8.73
C LEU A 126 7.08 -6.95 8.98
N ALA A 127 7.48 -7.55 10.11
CA ALA A 127 7.05 -8.89 10.48
C ALA A 127 5.53 -8.93 10.76
N PRO A 128 4.82 -9.98 10.28
CA PRO A 128 3.40 -10.17 10.55
C PRO A 128 3.16 -10.64 12.01
N GLY A 129 1.88 -10.71 12.40
CA GLY A 129 1.46 -11.30 13.69
C GLY A 129 1.43 -10.31 14.86
N ARG A 130 1.26 -9.02 14.56
CA ARG A 130 1.15 -7.93 15.53
C ARG A 130 -0.23 -7.30 15.46
N SER A 131 -0.64 -6.60 16.51
CA SER A 131 -1.90 -5.87 16.46
C SER A 131 -1.83 -4.68 15.50
N LEU A 132 -2.99 -4.17 15.07
CA LEU A 132 -3.08 -2.97 14.23
C LEU A 132 -2.38 -1.78 14.90
N GLU A 133 -2.58 -1.59 16.20
CA GLU A 133 -1.98 -0.50 16.97
C GLU A 133 -0.45 -0.59 16.96
N GLU A 134 0.10 -1.78 17.21
CA GLU A 134 1.54 -2.02 17.16
C GLU A 134 2.11 -1.80 15.76
N ILE A 135 1.41 -2.22 14.71
CA ILE A 135 1.81 -1.97 13.31
C ILE A 135 1.87 -0.46 13.07
N VAL A 136 0.80 0.26 13.41
CA VAL A 136 0.70 1.71 13.16
C VAL A 136 1.77 2.48 13.93
N GLU A 137 1.97 2.18 15.22
CA GLU A 137 2.98 2.82 16.06
C GLU A 137 4.38 2.69 15.46
N ARG A 138 4.77 1.46 15.09
CA ARG A 138 6.10 1.16 14.55
C ARG A 138 6.33 1.82 13.19
N LEU A 139 5.32 1.81 12.33
CA LEU A 139 5.41 2.48 11.03
C LEU A 139 5.50 4.00 11.20
N CYS A 140 4.76 4.60 12.13
CA CYS A 140 4.83 6.04 12.40
C CYS A 140 6.18 6.48 12.99
N ALA A 141 6.96 5.57 13.58
CA ALA A 141 8.32 5.86 14.03
C ALA A 141 9.31 6.05 12.86
N LEU A 142 8.92 5.69 11.63
CA LEU A 142 9.71 5.95 10.43
C LEU A 142 9.58 7.42 10.01
N PRO A 143 10.70 8.12 9.72
CA PRO A 143 10.65 9.50 9.25
C PRO A 143 9.79 9.64 7.98
N GLY A 144 8.85 10.59 8.00
CA GLY A 144 7.96 10.89 6.86
C GLY A 144 6.80 9.90 6.67
N ILE A 145 6.61 8.95 7.60
CA ILE A 145 5.44 8.07 7.64
C ILE A 145 4.49 8.60 8.71
N GLY A 146 3.36 9.16 8.28
CA GLY A 146 2.28 9.59 9.18
C GLY A 146 1.21 8.51 9.38
N PRO A 147 0.25 8.73 10.30
CA PRO A 147 -0.82 7.78 10.61
C PRO A 147 -1.59 7.29 9.38
N TRP A 148 -1.86 8.18 8.42
CA TRP A 148 -2.52 7.81 7.17
C TRP A 148 -1.71 6.76 6.37
N THR A 149 -0.40 6.96 6.24
CA THR A 149 0.47 6.03 5.49
C THR A 149 0.59 4.71 6.24
N ALA A 150 0.73 4.75 7.56
CA ALA A 150 0.79 3.56 8.40
C ALA A 150 -0.49 2.71 8.30
N GLN A 151 -1.67 3.35 8.41
CA GLN A 151 -2.97 2.69 8.22
C GLN A 151 -3.13 2.12 6.80
N TYR A 152 -2.69 2.85 5.77
CA TYR A 152 -2.70 2.33 4.40
C TYR A 152 -1.84 1.08 4.23
N VAL A 153 -0.65 1.05 4.84
CA VAL A 153 0.24 -0.12 4.81
C VAL A 153 -0.33 -1.27 5.65
N ALA A 154 -0.96 -1.00 6.80
CA ALA A 154 -1.72 -2.00 7.55
C ALA A 154 -2.80 -2.65 6.68
N MET A 155 -3.63 -1.83 6.01
CA MET A 155 -4.70 -2.29 5.12
C MET A 155 -4.18 -3.09 3.91
N ARG A 156 -3.19 -2.57 3.17
CA ARG A 156 -2.78 -3.14 1.86
C ARG A 156 -1.58 -4.07 1.93
N GLY A 157 -0.75 -3.94 2.96
CA GLY A 157 0.48 -4.70 3.15
C GLY A 157 0.35 -5.83 4.16
N PHE A 158 -0.32 -5.55 5.29
CA PHE A 158 -0.59 -6.55 6.34
C PHE A 158 -1.95 -7.21 6.18
N HIS A 159 -2.82 -6.66 5.33
CA HIS A 159 -4.20 -7.13 5.13
C HIS A 159 -5.06 -7.02 6.40
N GLU A 160 -4.80 -5.97 7.20
CA GLU A 160 -5.57 -5.69 8.42
C GLU A 160 -6.96 -5.15 8.05
N PRO A 161 -8.05 -5.86 8.38
CA PRO A 161 -9.40 -5.49 7.97
C PRO A 161 -9.93 -4.24 8.69
N ASP A 162 -9.43 -3.98 9.90
CA ASP A 162 -9.82 -2.83 10.72
C ASP A 162 -8.98 -1.57 10.44
N ALA A 163 -7.97 -1.68 9.57
CA ALA A 163 -7.13 -0.55 9.21
C ALA A 163 -7.93 0.51 8.43
N PHE A 164 -7.94 1.74 8.95
CA PHE A 164 -8.79 2.81 8.44
C PHE A 164 -8.01 4.13 8.34
N PRO A 165 -7.54 4.52 7.14
CA PRO A 165 -6.82 5.78 6.93
C PRO A 165 -7.81 6.97 6.93
N ALA A 166 -8.32 7.33 8.11
CA ALA A 166 -9.45 8.27 8.29
C ALA A 166 -9.26 9.67 7.68
N THR A 167 -8.02 10.12 7.52
CA THR A 167 -7.70 11.43 6.92
C THR A 167 -7.57 11.39 5.40
N ASP A 168 -8.01 10.29 4.76
CA ASP A 168 -7.99 10.17 3.31
C ASP A 168 -8.91 11.21 2.66
N LEU A 169 -8.37 11.97 1.70
CA LEU A 169 -9.13 13.04 1.03
C LEU A 169 -10.34 12.50 0.25
N GLY A 170 -10.24 11.28 -0.30
CA GLY A 170 -11.36 10.63 -0.98
C GLY A 170 -12.48 10.28 -0.01
N LEU A 171 -12.13 9.72 1.16
CA LEU A 171 -13.09 9.46 2.23
C LEU A 171 -13.74 10.76 2.74
N LEU A 172 -12.93 11.78 3.02
CA LEU A 172 -13.43 13.08 3.51
C LEU A 172 -14.40 13.74 2.50
N ARG A 173 -14.11 13.69 1.19
CA ARG A 173 -15.00 14.21 0.15
C ARG A 173 -16.30 13.42 0.02
N ALA A 174 -16.21 12.08 0.11
CA ALA A 174 -17.38 11.22 0.08
C ALA A 174 -18.31 11.48 1.27
N MET A 175 -17.75 11.74 2.46
CA MET A 175 -18.52 12.05 3.66
C MET A 175 -19.26 13.40 3.58
N THR A 176 -18.73 14.38 2.85
CA THR A 176 -19.38 15.70 2.69
C THR A 176 -20.37 15.74 1.52
N GLY A 177 -20.74 14.59 0.93
CA GLY A 177 -21.68 14.52 -0.20
C GLY A 177 -21.18 15.19 -1.47
N SER A 178 -19.89 15.51 -1.54
CA SER A 178 -19.26 16.14 -2.70
C SER A 178 -18.72 15.02 -3.59
N SER A 179 -19.56 14.45 -4.42
CA SER A 179 -19.07 13.62 -5.53
C SER A 179 -18.15 14.47 -6.42
N PRO A 180 -17.00 13.93 -6.84
CA PRO A 180 -16.12 14.62 -7.80
C PRO A 180 -16.79 14.81 -9.17
#